data_AF-B0N1G6-F1
#
_entry.id   AF-B0N1G6-F1
#
_cell.length_a   1.000
_cell.length_b   1.000
_cell.length_c   1.000
_cell.angle_alpha   90.00
_cell.angle_beta   90.00
_cell.angle_gamma   90.00
#
_symmetry.space_group_name_H-M   'P 1'
#
loop_
_entity.id
_entity.type
_entity.pdbx_description
1 polymer ?
#
loop_
_entity_poly.entity_id
_entity_poly.type
_entity_poly.pdbx_seq_one_letter_code
_entity_poly.pdbx_strand_id
1 'polypeptide(L)' 'MTIEEVLDFFDNAKITKKLQQLVDVGLSYMTLGQSLTALSGGEIQRIKLAQALNKKGNIYIR' A
#
# COMPACT_ATOMS: atom_id res chain seq x y z
N MET A 1 13.80 -3.23 4.13
CA MET A 1 13.47 -1.86 3.76
C MET A 1 11.96 -1.72 3.77
N THR A 2 11.43 -0.98 4.74
CA THR A 2 10.00 -0.70 4.88
C THR A 2 9.54 0.24 3.78
N ILE A 3 8.23 0.32 3.55
CA ILE A 3 7.65 1.25 2.59
C ILE A 3 8.01 2.69 2.94
N GLU A 4 8.02 3.03 4.23
CA GLU A 4 8.44 4.34 4.74
C GLU A 4 9.91 4.64 4.39
N GLU A 5 10.83 3.71 4.68
CA GLU A 5 12.25 3.86 4.31
C GLU A 5 12.46 3.98 2.79
N VAL A 6 11.63 3.30 1.99
CA VAL A 6 11.70 3.38 0.52
C VAL A 6 11.24 4.75 0.03
N LEU A 7 10.21 5.33 0.64
CA LEU A 7 9.69 6.64 0.27
C LEU A 7 10.71 7.75 0.57
N ASP A 8 11.49 7.61 1.63
CA ASP A 8 12.57 8.55 1.97
C ASP A 8 13.80 8.39 1.05
N PHE A 9 14.00 7.21 0.46
CA PHE A 9 15.18 6.91 -0.37
C PHE A 9 14.97 7.06 -1.88
N PHE A 10 13.76 6.81 -2.40
CA PHE A 10 13.49 6.81 -3.85
C PHE A 10 12.76 8.08 -4.32
N ASP A 11 13.31 8.74 -5.33
CA ASP A 11 12.71 9.93 -5.95
C ASP A 11 11.83 9.60 -7.21
N ASN A 12 11.59 8.32 -7.47
CA ASN A 12 10.81 7.93 -8.64
C ASN A 12 9.31 8.13 -8.42
N ALA A 13 8.73 9.18 -9.01
CA ALA A 13 7.32 9.55 -8.89
C ALA A 13 6.30 8.41 -9.15
N LYS A 14 6.61 7.44 -10.04
CA LYS A 14 5.72 6.30 -10.30
C LYS A 14 5.76 5.28 -9.17
N ILE A 15 6.93 5.08 -8.57
CA ILE A 15 7.14 4.14 -7.46
C ILE A 15 6.57 4.75 -6.18
N THR A 16 6.95 5.98 -5.86
CA THR A 16 6.51 6.69 -4.65
C THR A 16 4.99 6.81 -4.59
N LYS A 17 4.32 7.10 -5.72
CA LYS A 17 2.85 7.15 -5.79
C LYS A 17 2.18 5.82 -5.42
N LYS A 18 2.74 4.67 -5.82
CA LYS A 18 2.19 3.35 -5.46
C LYS A 18 2.43 3.03 -3.98
N LEU A 19 3.59 3.41 -3.46
CA LEU A 19 3.96 3.19 -2.08
C LEU A 19 3.16 4.07 -1.13
N GLN A 20 2.91 5.32 -1.50
CA GLN A 20 2.06 6.24 -0.76
C GLN A 20 0.64 5.68 -0.55
N GLN A 21 0.08 4.98 -1.53
CA GLN A 21 -1.24 4.33 -1.39
C GLN A 21 -1.28 3.29 -0.27
N LEU A 22 -0.16 2.60 -0.04
CA LEU A 22 -0.04 1.63 1.05
C LEU A 22 0.10 2.34 2.40
N VAL A 23 0.78 3.49 2.43
CA VAL A 23 0.83 4.36 3.62
C VAL A 23 -0.55 4.90 3.97
N ASP A 24 -1.33 5.34 2.98
CA ASP A 24 -2.68 5.91 3.18
C ASP A 24 -3.66 4.91 3.82
N VAL A 25 -3.40 3.60 3.66
CA VAL A 25 -4.17 2.52 4.32
C VAL A 25 -3.45 1.93 5.53
N GLY A 26 -2.44 2.60 6.09
CA GLY A 26 -1.75 2.20 7.32
C GLY A 26 -0.86 0.96 7.17
N LEU A 27 -0.19 0.80 6.02
CA LEU A 27 0.76 -0.30 5.76
C LEU A 27 2.21 0.20 5.61
N SER A 28 2.56 1.39 6.11
CA SER A 28 3.91 1.98 5.99
C SER A 28 5.04 1.09 6.55
N TYR A 29 4.72 0.27 7.56
CA TYR A 29 5.66 -0.65 8.21
C TYR A 29 5.97 -1.90 7.39
N MET A 30 5.21 -2.21 6.35
CA MET A 30 5.44 -3.42 5.55
C MET A 30 6.76 -3.32 4.80
N THR A 31 7.41 -4.47 4.63
CA THR A 31 8.69 -4.58 3.93
C THR A 31 8.47 -4.94 2.46
N LEU A 32 9.23 -4.34 1.55
CA LEU A 32 9.24 -4.80 0.16
C LEU A 32 9.68 -6.27 0.07
N GLY A 33 8.94 -7.08 -0.68
CA GLY A 33 9.23 -8.51 -0.85
C GLY A 33 8.72 -9.41 0.28
N GLN A 34 7.98 -8.87 1.26
CA GLN A 34 7.30 -9.70 2.26
C GLN A 34 6.32 -10.68 1.60
N SER A 35 6.36 -11.94 2.00
CA SER A 35 5.43 -12.94 1.51
C SER A 35 3.99 -12.59 1.87
N LEU A 36 3.08 -12.68 0.90
CA LEU A 36 1.63 -12.49 1.12
C LEU A 36 1.05 -13.50 2.12
N THR A 37 1.70 -14.65 2.31
CA THR A 37 1.27 -15.67 3.28
C THR A 37 1.52 -15.28 4.74
N ALA A 38 2.39 -14.30 4.98
CA ALA A 38 2.71 -13.81 6.32
C ALA A 38 1.78 -12.66 6.77
N LEU A 39 0.83 -12.27 5.92
CA LEU A 39 -0.08 -11.16 6.19
C LEU A 39 -1.32 -11.64 6.93
N SER A 40 -1.72 -10.88 7.94
CA SER A 40 -3.01 -11.00 8.60
C SER A 40 -4.15 -10.72 7.61
N GLY A 41 -5.34 -11.25 7.91
CA GLY A 41 -6.55 -10.96 7.12
C GLY A 41 -6.85 -9.46 6.99
N GLY A 42 -6.57 -8.68 8.05
CA GLY A 42 -6.73 -7.22 8.04
C GLY A 42 -5.74 -6.52 7.11
N GLU A 43 -4.50 -6.97 7.03
CA GLU A 43 -3.50 -6.45 6.08
C GLU A 43 -3.90 -6.74 4.64
N ILE A 44 -4.36 -7.95 4.36
CA ILE A 44 -4.89 -8.32 3.04
C ILE A 44 -6.05 -7.41 2.65
N GLN A 45 -6.95 -7.09 3.58
CA GLN A 45 -8.07 -6.20 3.33
C GLN A 45 -7.61 -4.77 3.02
N ARG A 46 -6.63 -4.24 3.76
CA ARG A 46 -6.09 -2.89 3.51
C ARG A 46 -5.35 -2.82 2.18
N ILE A 47 -4.64 -3.86 1.77
CA ILE A 47 -4.05 -3.95 0.42
C ILE A 47 -5.12 -3.88 -0.67
N LYS A 48 -6.22 -4.63 -0.51
CA LYS A 48 -7.35 -4.59 -1.45
C LYS A 48 -7.98 -3.19 -1.50
N LEU A 49 -8.09 -2.53 -0.34
CA LEU A 49 -8.60 -1.17 -0.24
C LEU A 49 -7.70 -0.16 -0.98
N ALA A 50 -6.38 -0.21 -0.77
CA ALA A 50 -5.42 0.65 -1.47
C ALA A 50 -5.51 0.48 -3.00
N GLN A 51 -5.66 -0.77 -3.47
CA GLN A 51 -5.86 -1.06 -4.89
C GLN A 51 -7.19 -0.51 -5.43
N ALA A 52 -8.27 -0.59 -4.63
CA ALA A 52 -9.58 -0.08 -5.01
C ALA A 52 -9.62 1.45 -5.06
N LEU A 53 -9.01 2.14 -4.08
CA LEU A 53 -8.94 3.61 -4.02
C LEU A 53 -8.20 4.23 -5.21
N ASN A 54 -7.27 3.50 -5.82
CA ASN A 54 -6.54 3.95 -7.00
C ASN A 54 -7.34 3.80 -8.32
N LYS A 55 -8.41 2.98 -8.35
CA LYS A 55 -9.28 2.90 -9.51
C LYS A 55 -10.20 4.13 -9.50
N LYS A 56 -10.14 4.95 -10.56
CA LYS A 56 -11.13 6.01 -10.81
C LYS A 56 -12.52 5.39 -11.00
N GLY A 57 -13.23 5.18 -9.90
CA GLY A 57 -14.57 4.59 -9.88
C GLY A 57 -15.27 4.94 -8.57
N ASN A 58 -16.59 5.10 -8.63
CA ASN A 58 -17.40 5.42 -7.46
C ASN A 58 -17.32 4.26 -6.46
N ILE A 59 -16.77 4.52 -5.28
CA ILE A 59 -16.74 3.55 -4.17
C ILE A 59 -18.09 3.62 -3.48
N TYR A 60 -18.93 2.62 -3.73
CA TYR A 60 -20.21 2.48 -3.04
C TYR A 60 -19.95 1.86 -1.66
N ILE A 61 -20.08 2.66 -0.60
CA ILE A 61 -20.16 2.16 0.77
C ILE A 61 -21.63 1.78 0.99
N ARG A 62 -21.90 0.49 1.25
CA ARG A 62 -23.20 0.00 1.72
C ARG A 62 -23.17 -0.16 3.22
#